data_AF-A0A359EDV5-F1
#
_entry.id   AF-A0A359EDV5-F1
#
_cell.length_a   1.000
_cell.length_b   1.000
_cell.length_c   1.000
_cell.angle_alpha   90.00
_cell.angle_beta   90.00
_cell.angle_gamma   90.00
#
_symmetry.space_group_name_H-M   'P 1'
#
loop_
_entity.id
_entity.type
_entity.pdbx_description
1 polymer ?
#
loop_
_entity_poly.entity_id
_entity_poly.type
_entity_poly.pdbx_seq_one_letter_code
_entity_poly.pdbx_strand_id
1 'polypeptide(L)'
;MSAKSDDLLPSDELDPEDIDDNDIIDDDDLLFEAVEALKDGEDEELDTDDDDLDKVDPEVSLDILAPARGVVELGDDPVRLYLKDIGSIELLDVNHEFWLAARMDAIRRLDVITRQHPTASRGGSPQNQVFRALYEEFATAWKRAREDIIRLKYECPDFLLTYAEARRLRQTWQSEEPSYLRTYLDNGLWGRDPFWNEIAKKAFLVFISLYALPDETAEYVLAYLQKNSKLPPESSFVRYLPPDDELRLEISKLRRLAYEAHNAIIRANLRLVVSVAKRYIGRGSSFLDL
;
A
#
# COMPACT_ATOMS: atom_id res chain seq x y z
N MET A 1 19.94 38.89 63.54
CA MET A 1 21.08 39.33 62.71
C MET A 1 21.45 38.19 61.78
N SER A 2 21.53 38.48 60.48
CA SER A 2 22.05 37.62 59.40
C SER A 2 21.31 36.31 59.14
N ALA A 3 21.21 35.79 57.92
CA ALA A 3 21.44 36.22 56.54
C ALA A 3 21.08 34.98 55.67
N LYS A 4 20.98 35.18 54.35
CA LYS A 4 20.86 34.19 53.26
C LYS A 4 19.41 33.86 52.89
N SER A 5 18.99 33.93 51.62
CA SER A 5 19.62 34.31 50.36
C SER A 5 18.49 34.24 49.33
N ASP A 6 18.14 35.38 48.72
CA ASP A 6 17.28 35.41 47.54
C ASP A 6 18.10 34.86 46.36
N ASP A 7 17.74 33.67 45.88
CA ASP A 7 18.17 33.15 44.59
C ASP A 7 16.97 33.22 43.65
N LEU A 8 17.11 34.07 42.64
CA LEU A 8 16.19 34.22 41.52
C LEU A 8 16.06 32.87 40.79
N LEU A 9 14.83 32.38 40.63
CA LEU A 9 14.52 31.41 39.58
C LEU A 9 14.54 32.14 38.23
N PRO A 10 15.28 31.67 37.21
CA PRO A 10 15.11 32.15 35.85
C PRO A 10 13.72 31.73 35.35
N SER A 11 12.98 32.68 34.81
CA SER A 11 11.82 32.42 33.98
C SER A 11 12.28 31.75 32.69
N ASP A 12 12.04 30.44 32.56
CA ASP A 12 12.09 29.73 31.28
C ASP A 12 10.99 30.31 30.37
N GLU A 13 11.31 31.40 29.68
CA GLU A 13 10.70 31.71 28.39
C GLU A 13 11.20 30.62 27.43
N LEU A 14 10.33 29.66 27.14
CA LEU A 14 10.52 28.72 26.04
C LEU A 14 10.51 29.53 24.74
N ASP A 15 11.69 29.75 24.17
CA ASP A 15 11.84 30.26 22.81
C ASP A 15 11.17 29.26 21.84
N PRO A 16 10.23 29.68 20.98
CA PRO A 16 9.51 28.79 20.07
C PRO A 16 10.37 28.28 18.89
N GLU A 17 11.69 28.50 18.89
CA GLU A 17 12.60 28.10 17.81
C GLU A 17 13.39 26.80 18.09
N ASP A 18 13.20 26.14 19.24
CA ASP A 18 13.87 24.87 19.58
C ASP A 18 13.00 23.61 19.39
N ILE A 19 11.93 23.68 18.60
CA ILE A 19 11.22 22.47 18.15
C ILE A 19 12.04 21.88 16.99
N ASP A 20 12.79 20.82 17.28
CA ASP A 20 13.48 19.99 16.28
C ASP A 20 12.43 19.46 15.29
N ASP A 21 12.48 19.94 14.04
CA ASP A 21 11.63 19.50 12.93
C ASP A 21 11.76 17.98 12.62
N ASN A 22 12.67 17.25 13.28
CA ASN A 22 12.82 15.80 13.14
C ASN A 22 11.93 14.94 14.06
N ASP A 23 11.17 15.54 15.01
CA ASP A 23 10.30 14.79 15.93
C ASP A 23 8.81 14.89 15.57
N ILE A 24 8.48 15.28 14.33
CA ILE A 24 7.17 14.95 13.75
C ILE A 24 7.20 13.46 13.43
N ILE A 25 6.84 12.63 14.41
CA ILE A 25 6.25 11.34 14.10
C ILE A 25 5.04 11.68 13.23
N ASP A 26 5.12 11.40 11.92
CA ASP A 26 4.01 11.59 10.99
C ASP A 26 2.77 10.95 11.64
N ASP A 27 1.76 11.76 12.00
CA ASP A 27 0.51 11.26 12.59
C ASP A 27 -0.12 10.15 11.72
N ASP A 28 0.18 10.16 10.41
CA ASP A 28 -0.17 9.14 9.43
C ASP A 28 0.49 7.77 9.68
N ASP A 29 1.74 7.72 10.18
CA ASP A 29 2.46 6.47 10.49
C ASP A 29 1.86 5.79 11.74
N LEU A 30 1.48 6.58 12.76
CA LEU A 30 0.75 6.09 13.93
C LEU A 30 -0.65 5.60 13.57
N LEU A 31 -1.33 6.29 12.63
CA LEU A 31 -2.66 5.90 12.16
C LEU A 31 -2.60 4.57 11.38
N PHE A 32 -1.60 4.39 10.52
CA PHE A 32 -1.42 3.16 9.77
C PHE A 32 -1.14 1.96 10.68
N GLU A 33 -0.25 2.13 11.67
CA GLU A 33 0.10 1.08 12.63
C GLU A 33 -1.10 0.73 13.55
N ALA A 34 -1.90 1.72 13.95
CA ALA A 34 -3.14 1.51 14.69
C ALA A 34 -4.20 0.77 13.87
N VAL A 35 -4.35 1.10 12.59
CA VAL A 35 -5.32 0.44 11.69
C VAL A 35 -4.88 -1.00 11.36
N GLU A 36 -3.59 -1.26 11.21
CA GLU A 36 -3.08 -2.61 11.02
C GLU A 36 -3.26 -3.47 12.28
N ALA A 37 -3.02 -2.90 13.46
CA ALA A 37 -3.31 -3.58 14.74
C ALA A 37 -4.79 -3.92 14.95
N LEU A 38 -5.71 -3.16 14.32
CA LEU A 38 -7.14 -3.46 14.34
C LEU A 38 -7.53 -4.62 13.40
N LYS A 39 -6.76 -4.89 12.33
CA LYS A 39 -6.98 -6.04 11.42
C LYS A 39 -6.57 -7.38 12.03
N ASP A 40 -5.69 -7.37 13.02
CA ASP A 40 -5.32 -8.58 13.77
C ASP A 40 -6.41 -9.00 14.81
N GLY A 41 -7.46 -8.19 14.98
CA GLY A 41 -8.67 -8.57 15.72
C GLY A 41 -9.58 -9.41 14.83
N GLU A 42 -9.90 -10.62 15.30
CA GLU A 42 -10.71 -11.66 14.63
C GLU A 42 -11.70 -11.12 13.58
N ASP A 43 -11.48 -11.49 12.31
CA ASP A 43 -12.46 -11.35 11.23
C ASP A 43 -13.74 -12.11 11.63
N GLU A 44 -14.71 -11.43 12.23
CA GLU A 44 -16.08 -11.96 12.24
C GLU A 44 -16.55 -11.98 10.78
N GLU A 45 -16.58 -13.17 10.18
CA GLU A 45 -17.20 -13.42 8.88
C GLU A 45 -18.65 -12.91 8.92
N LEU A 46 -18.86 -11.71 8.38
CA LEU A 46 -20.18 -11.21 8.06
C LEU A 46 -20.69 -12.01 6.86
N ASP A 47 -21.55 -12.98 7.17
CA ASP A 47 -22.33 -13.77 6.20
C ASP A 47 -23.20 -12.81 5.38
N THR A 48 -22.65 -12.31 4.27
CA THR A 48 -23.36 -11.47 3.31
C THR A 48 -23.80 -12.37 2.16
N ASP A 49 -25.11 -12.47 1.95
CA ASP A 49 -25.67 -13.24 0.83
C ASP A 49 -25.13 -12.68 -0.51
N ASP A 50 -24.22 -13.43 -1.14
CA ASP A 50 -23.48 -13.11 -2.38
C ASP A 50 -24.40 -12.72 -3.57
N ASP A 51 -25.67 -13.13 -3.53
CA ASP A 51 -26.67 -12.95 -4.60
C ASP A 51 -27.08 -11.49 -4.88
N ASP A 52 -26.73 -10.53 -4.00
CA ASP A 52 -27.07 -9.11 -4.14
C ASP A 52 -25.93 -8.23 -4.71
N LEU A 53 -24.67 -8.70 -4.69
CA LEU A 53 -23.49 -7.98 -5.21
C LEU A 53 -23.42 -7.99 -6.75
N ASP A 54 -23.88 -9.07 -7.38
CA ASP A 54 -23.86 -9.26 -8.85
C ASP A 54 -24.85 -8.36 -9.62
N LYS A 55 -25.66 -7.55 -8.93
CA LYS A 55 -26.69 -6.67 -9.53
C LYS A 55 -26.40 -5.17 -9.39
N VAL A 56 -25.18 -4.80 -8.98
CA VAL A 56 -24.78 -3.39 -8.85
C VAL A 56 -24.44 -2.84 -10.23
N ASP A 57 -25.30 -1.94 -10.73
CA ASP A 57 -25.06 -1.24 -11.99
C ASP A 57 -23.88 -0.27 -11.82
N PRO A 58 -22.79 -0.38 -12.61
CA PRO A 58 -21.60 0.46 -12.46
C PRO A 58 -21.86 1.95 -12.78
N GLU A 59 -22.97 2.29 -13.43
CA GLU A 59 -23.32 3.68 -13.82
C GLU A 59 -24.24 4.42 -12.83
N VAL A 60 -24.35 3.99 -11.56
CA VAL A 60 -25.20 4.70 -10.58
C VAL A 60 -24.63 6.09 -10.27
N SER A 61 -25.13 7.08 -11.02
CA SER A 61 -24.90 8.50 -10.78
C SER A 61 -25.64 8.94 -9.52
N LEU A 62 -24.91 9.57 -8.58
CA LEU A 62 -25.42 10.00 -7.28
C LEU A 62 -26.34 11.24 -7.35
N ASP A 63 -26.65 11.72 -8.56
CA ASP A 63 -27.43 12.94 -8.85
C ASP A 63 -28.91 12.92 -8.39
N ILE A 64 -29.44 11.77 -7.95
CA ILE A 64 -30.83 11.66 -7.49
C ILE A 64 -31.05 12.32 -6.10
N LEU A 65 -30.00 12.83 -5.45
CA LEU A 65 -30.12 13.65 -4.23
C LEU A 65 -30.48 15.13 -4.51
N ALA A 66 -30.72 15.53 -5.76
CA ALA A 66 -31.22 16.86 -6.07
C ALA A 66 -32.67 17.04 -5.57
N PRO A 67 -32.99 18.12 -4.85
CA PRO A 67 -34.27 18.23 -4.15
C PRO A 67 -35.43 18.32 -5.14
N ALA A 68 -36.53 17.64 -4.81
CA ALA A 68 -37.84 18.08 -5.28
C ALA A 68 -37.97 19.58 -4.98
N ARG A 69 -38.13 20.39 -6.03
CA ARG A 69 -38.19 21.86 -5.97
C ARG A 69 -39.06 22.32 -4.79
N GLY A 70 -38.45 22.95 -3.78
CA GLY A 70 -39.23 23.60 -2.73
C GLY A 70 -38.59 23.84 -1.35
N VAL A 71 -37.37 23.36 -1.07
CA VAL A 71 -36.73 23.64 0.23
C VAL A 71 -35.49 24.51 0.01
N VAL A 72 -35.69 25.81 0.23
CA VAL A 72 -34.63 26.81 0.33
C VAL A 72 -33.96 26.66 1.70
N GLU A 73 -32.63 26.66 1.69
CA GLU A 73 -31.72 26.91 2.83
C GLU A 73 -31.91 26.01 4.07
N LEU A 74 -31.34 24.81 4.02
CA LEU A 74 -30.71 24.23 5.21
C LEU A 74 -29.22 24.09 4.90
N GLY A 75 -28.40 24.78 5.69
CA GLY A 75 -26.96 24.84 5.55
C GLY A 75 -26.32 23.46 5.45
N ASP A 76 -25.16 23.44 4.81
CA ASP A 76 -24.23 22.32 4.59
C ASP A 76 -24.38 21.19 5.61
N ASP A 77 -25.32 20.29 5.34
CA ASP A 77 -25.47 19.06 6.09
C ASP A 77 -24.19 18.25 5.85
N PRO A 78 -23.37 17.98 6.88
CA PRO A 78 -22.10 17.28 6.72
C PRO A 78 -22.27 15.92 6.06
N VAL A 79 -23.45 15.30 6.21
CA VAL A 79 -23.81 14.03 5.56
C VAL A 79 -24.01 14.21 4.06
N ARG A 80 -24.64 15.32 3.64
CA ARG A 80 -24.84 15.62 2.22
C ARG A 80 -23.53 15.99 1.54
N LEU A 81 -22.67 16.73 2.24
CA LEU A 81 -21.30 16.97 1.79
C LEU A 81 -20.56 15.65 1.62
N TYR A 82 -20.62 14.76 2.61
CA TYR A 82 -19.97 13.46 2.56
C TYR A 82 -20.48 12.55 1.44
N LEU A 83 -21.80 12.50 1.19
CA LEU A 83 -22.38 11.72 0.09
C LEU A 83 -22.03 12.29 -1.29
N LYS A 84 -21.99 13.63 -1.40
CA LYS A 84 -21.53 14.30 -2.61
C LYS A 84 -20.05 14.01 -2.85
N ASP A 85 -19.24 14.05 -1.80
CA ASP A 85 -17.81 13.77 -1.84
C ASP A 85 -17.55 12.32 -2.23
N ILE A 86 -18.20 11.33 -1.61
CA ILE A 86 -18.12 9.90 -2.00
C ILE A 86 -18.62 9.68 -3.42
N GLY A 87 -19.67 10.39 -3.84
CA GLY A 87 -20.20 10.26 -5.21
C GLY A 87 -19.28 10.77 -6.30
N SER A 88 -18.28 11.59 -5.94
CA SER A 88 -17.25 12.04 -6.86
C SER A 88 -16.08 11.06 -7.03
N ILE A 89 -15.99 10.02 -6.19
CA ILE A 89 -14.87 9.06 -6.19
C ILE A 89 -15.17 7.95 -7.17
N GLU A 90 -14.36 7.78 -8.22
CA GLU A 90 -14.51 6.70 -9.20
C GLU A 90 -14.38 5.31 -8.56
N LEU A 91 -15.15 4.34 -9.06
CA LEU A 91 -14.99 2.93 -8.65
C LEU A 91 -13.62 2.42 -9.13
N LEU A 92 -13.01 1.53 -8.34
CA LEU A 92 -11.74 0.94 -8.72
C LEU A 92 -11.93 -0.07 -9.84
N ASP A 93 -10.99 -0.06 -10.78
CA ASP A 93 -10.84 -1.13 -11.76
C ASP A 93 -9.97 -2.24 -11.16
N VAL A 94 -10.06 -3.46 -11.71
CA VAL A 94 -9.28 -4.63 -11.27
C VAL A 94 -7.77 -4.34 -11.30
N ASN A 95 -7.30 -3.52 -12.26
CA ASN A 95 -5.90 -3.09 -12.31
C ASN A 95 -5.56 -2.13 -11.16
N HIS A 96 -6.45 -1.19 -10.85
CA HIS A 96 -6.28 -0.27 -9.73
C HIS A 96 -6.23 -1.02 -8.40
N GLU A 97 -7.12 -1.99 -8.19
CA GLU A 97 -7.11 -2.84 -7.00
C GLU A 97 -5.79 -3.62 -6.87
N PHE A 98 -5.32 -4.23 -7.96
CA PHE A 98 -4.05 -4.96 -7.98
C PHE A 98 -2.86 -4.08 -7.57
N TRP A 99 -2.79 -2.85 -8.10
CA TRP A 99 -1.74 -1.91 -7.78
C TRP A 99 -1.80 -1.36 -6.36
N LEU A 100 -2.99 -1.02 -5.88
CA LEU A 100 -3.20 -0.56 -4.51
C LEU A 100 -2.86 -1.67 -3.51
N ALA A 101 -3.26 -2.90 -3.79
CA ALA A 101 -2.87 -4.08 -3.03
C ALA A 101 -1.33 -4.25 -3.00
N ALA A 102 -0.67 -4.13 -4.16
CA ALA A 102 0.79 -4.23 -4.24
C ALA A 102 1.52 -3.17 -3.40
N ARG A 103 1.02 -1.93 -3.34
CA ARG A 103 1.59 -0.86 -2.49
C ARG A 103 1.50 -1.22 -1.01
N MET A 104 0.35 -1.69 -0.56
CA MET A 104 0.15 -2.11 0.84
C MET A 104 0.98 -3.36 1.18
N ASP A 105 1.00 -4.35 0.29
CA ASP A 105 1.70 -5.62 0.51
C ASP A 105 3.22 -5.46 0.54
N ALA A 106 3.77 -4.49 -0.20
CA ALA A 106 5.18 -4.16 -0.14
C ALA A 106 5.62 -3.72 1.26
N ILE A 107 4.84 -2.85 1.92
CA ILE A 107 5.11 -2.41 3.29
C ILE A 107 4.92 -3.54 4.28
N ARG A 108 3.80 -4.26 4.20
CA ARG A 108 3.56 -5.44 5.06
C ARG A 108 4.73 -6.42 4.98
N ARG A 109 5.28 -6.63 3.78
CA ARG A 109 6.44 -7.50 3.58
C ARG A 109 7.70 -6.95 4.24
N LEU A 110 7.97 -5.65 4.09
CA LEU A 110 9.10 -4.98 4.75
C LEU A 110 8.98 -5.06 6.28
N ASP A 111 7.80 -4.89 6.85
CA ASP A 111 7.59 -4.99 8.30
C ASP A 111 7.79 -6.43 8.79
N VAL A 112 7.31 -7.44 8.05
CA VAL A 112 7.57 -8.85 8.35
C VAL A 112 9.08 -9.14 8.36
N ILE A 113 9.82 -8.66 7.34
CA ILE A 113 11.28 -8.83 7.27
C ILE A 113 11.96 -8.10 8.42
N THR A 114 11.53 -6.88 8.75
CA THR A 114 12.09 -6.08 9.85
C THR A 114 11.90 -6.79 11.19
N ARG A 115 10.72 -7.37 11.45
CA ARG A 115 10.42 -8.18 12.64
C ARG A 115 11.25 -9.47 12.72
N GLN A 116 11.54 -10.09 11.59
CA GLN A 116 12.35 -11.32 11.51
C GLN A 116 13.86 -11.06 11.69
N HIS A 117 14.31 -9.84 11.42
CA HIS A 117 15.70 -9.40 11.55
C HIS A 117 15.87 -8.27 12.57
N PRO A 118 15.49 -8.46 13.85
CA PRO A 118 15.70 -7.43 14.86
C PRO A 118 17.20 -7.23 15.10
N THR A 119 17.67 -6.04 14.71
CA THR A 119 18.90 -5.37 15.17
C THR A 119 20.17 -6.22 15.34
N ALA A 120 21.05 -6.10 14.34
CA ALA A 120 22.51 -6.06 14.51
C ALA A 120 23.22 -7.25 15.20
N SER A 121 22.84 -8.51 14.92
CA SER A 121 23.72 -9.64 15.30
C SER A 121 25.05 -9.67 14.52
N ARG A 122 25.16 -8.96 13.38
CA ARG A 122 26.37 -8.93 12.51
C ARG A 122 26.75 -7.55 11.98
N GLY A 123 26.79 -6.51 12.84
CA GLY A 123 27.58 -5.29 12.60
C GLY A 123 27.23 -4.44 11.36
N GLY A 124 26.09 -4.67 10.70
CA GLY A 124 25.54 -3.80 9.66
C GLY A 124 24.41 -2.93 10.20
N SER A 125 24.10 -1.81 9.55
CA SER A 125 22.94 -1.00 9.93
C SER A 125 21.63 -1.80 9.75
N PRO A 126 20.56 -1.48 10.50
CA PRO A 126 19.33 -2.27 10.50
C PRO A 126 18.65 -2.29 9.12
N GLN A 127 18.54 -1.13 8.47
CA GLN A 127 17.82 -1.00 7.20
C GLN A 127 18.56 -1.69 6.07
N ASN A 128 19.90 -1.64 6.07
CA ASN A 128 20.72 -2.43 5.14
C ASN A 128 20.43 -3.94 5.23
N GLN A 129 20.20 -4.47 6.44
CA GLN A 129 19.86 -5.88 6.63
C GLN A 129 18.47 -6.21 6.10
N VAL A 130 17.49 -5.31 6.28
CA VAL A 130 16.14 -5.47 5.74
C VAL A 130 16.16 -5.53 4.21
N PHE A 131 16.81 -4.56 3.55
CA PHE A 131 16.88 -4.54 2.08
C PHE A 131 17.73 -5.67 1.51
N ARG A 132 18.77 -6.12 2.23
CA ARG A 132 19.51 -7.33 1.87
C ARG A 132 18.61 -8.57 1.93
N ALA A 133 17.87 -8.76 3.01
CA ALA A 133 16.95 -9.89 3.16
C ALA A 133 15.83 -9.85 2.09
N LEU A 134 15.29 -8.66 1.79
CA LEU A 134 14.35 -8.44 0.70
C LEU A 134 14.95 -8.89 -0.64
N TYR A 135 16.20 -8.54 -0.92
CA TYR A 135 16.88 -8.95 -2.15
C TYR A 135 17.15 -10.46 -2.23
N GLU A 136 17.57 -11.08 -1.13
CA GLU A 136 17.77 -12.53 -1.03
C GLU A 136 16.46 -13.30 -1.29
N GLU A 137 15.36 -12.81 -0.73
CA GLU A 137 14.03 -13.35 -0.98
C GLU A 137 13.61 -13.17 -2.43
N PHE A 138 13.76 -11.97 -2.99
CA PHE A 138 13.51 -11.69 -4.41
C PHE A 138 14.28 -12.63 -5.33
N ALA A 139 15.60 -12.77 -5.12
CA ALA A 139 16.46 -13.60 -5.95
C ALA A 139 16.05 -15.08 -5.86
N THR A 140 15.67 -15.54 -4.67
CA THR A 140 15.18 -16.91 -4.45
C THR A 140 13.81 -17.12 -5.10
N ALA A 141 12.89 -16.17 -4.94
CA ALA A 141 11.55 -16.21 -5.52
C ALA A 141 11.61 -16.21 -7.04
N TRP A 142 12.42 -15.35 -7.65
CA TRP A 142 12.61 -15.31 -9.10
C TRP A 142 13.19 -16.61 -9.65
N LYS A 143 14.22 -17.16 -8.99
CA LYS A 143 14.82 -18.43 -9.39
C LYS A 143 13.80 -19.58 -9.32
N ARG A 144 13.07 -19.70 -8.20
CA ARG A 144 12.06 -20.73 -8.00
C ARG A 144 10.87 -20.58 -8.96
N ALA A 145 10.38 -19.37 -9.16
CA ALA A 145 9.30 -19.09 -10.11
C ALA A 145 9.69 -19.54 -11.51
N ARG A 146 10.92 -19.23 -11.97
CA ARG A 146 11.41 -19.69 -13.27
C ARG A 146 11.53 -21.20 -13.36
N GLU A 147 12.04 -21.86 -12.32
CA GLU A 147 12.12 -23.33 -12.28
C GLU A 147 10.72 -23.97 -12.37
N ASP A 148 9.74 -23.43 -11.62
CA ASP A 148 8.36 -23.89 -11.62
C ASP A 148 7.68 -23.66 -12.97
N ILE A 149 7.85 -22.47 -13.58
CA ILE A 149 7.32 -22.13 -14.91
C ILE A 149 7.88 -23.07 -15.98
N ILE A 150 9.19 -23.32 -15.98
CA ILE A 150 9.84 -24.23 -16.93
C ILE A 150 9.34 -25.66 -16.72
N ARG A 151 9.20 -26.10 -15.46
CA ARG A 151 8.72 -27.44 -15.13
C ARG A 151 7.29 -27.67 -15.60
N LEU A 152 6.42 -26.67 -15.43
CA LEU A 152 5.01 -26.72 -15.83
C LEU A 152 4.78 -26.31 -17.30
N LYS A 153 5.85 -25.93 -18.02
CA LYS A 153 5.84 -25.52 -19.43
C LYS A 153 4.97 -24.29 -19.73
N TYR A 154 4.91 -23.35 -18.79
CA TYR A 154 4.31 -22.04 -19.02
C TYR A 154 5.32 -21.07 -19.64
N GLU A 155 4.83 -19.96 -20.21
CA GLU A 155 5.68 -18.88 -20.70
C GLU A 155 6.29 -18.10 -19.53
N CYS A 156 7.54 -17.67 -19.64
CA CYS A 156 8.12 -16.80 -18.60
C CYS A 156 7.56 -15.39 -18.73
N PRO A 157 7.24 -14.70 -17.61
CA PRO A 157 6.90 -13.29 -17.67
C PRO A 157 8.12 -12.48 -18.09
N ASP A 158 7.86 -11.43 -18.87
CA ASP A 158 8.88 -10.46 -19.23
C ASP A 158 9.27 -9.64 -18.00
N PHE A 159 10.52 -9.81 -17.59
CA PHE A 159 11.08 -9.11 -16.44
C PHE A 159 11.12 -7.60 -16.67
N LEU A 160 11.41 -7.14 -17.90
CA LEU A 160 11.54 -5.71 -18.20
C LEU A 160 10.19 -5.01 -18.10
N LEU A 161 9.13 -5.65 -18.59
CA LEU A 161 7.77 -5.10 -18.48
C LEU A 161 7.30 -5.09 -17.02
N THR A 162 7.53 -6.18 -16.29
CA THR A 162 7.23 -6.27 -14.85
C THR A 162 8.00 -5.20 -14.05
N TYR A 163 9.27 -5.00 -14.37
CA TYR A 163 10.11 -3.96 -13.76
C TYR A 163 9.56 -2.57 -14.08
N ALA A 164 9.32 -2.26 -15.35
CA ALA A 164 8.81 -0.95 -15.77
C ALA A 164 7.47 -0.62 -15.09
N GLU A 165 6.59 -1.62 -14.98
CA GLU A 165 5.34 -1.50 -14.24
C GLU A 165 5.56 -1.21 -12.75
N ALA A 166 6.42 -1.96 -12.06
CA ALA A 166 6.72 -1.76 -10.65
C ALA A 166 7.30 -0.36 -10.37
N ARG A 167 8.15 0.16 -11.27
CA ARG A 167 8.73 1.50 -11.14
C ARG A 167 7.69 2.59 -11.41
N ARG A 168 6.81 2.39 -12.37
CA ARG A 168 5.69 3.29 -12.67
C ARG A 168 4.72 3.40 -11.49
N LEU A 169 4.46 2.28 -10.81
CA LEU A 169 3.58 2.23 -9.66
C LEU A 169 4.01 3.16 -8.51
N ARG A 170 5.30 3.50 -8.41
CA ARG A 170 5.79 4.50 -7.44
C ARG A 170 5.29 5.91 -7.74
N GLN A 171 5.02 6.23 -9.01
CA GLN A 171 4.59 7.55 -9.46
C GLN A 171 3.08 7.69 -9.40
N THR A 172 2.35 6.74 -9.97
CA THR A 172 0.89 6.76 -9.99
C THR A 172 0.32 5.35 -10.04
N TRP A 173 -0.83 5.18 -9.41
CA TRP A 173 -1.68 4.00 -9.56
C TRP A 173 -2.88 4.29 -10.50
N GLN A 174 -3.16 5.55 -10.84
CA GLN A 174 -4.27 5.94 -11.72
C GLN A 174 -3.80 5.93 -13.18
N SER A 175 -3.54 4.73 -13.70
CA SER A 175 -3.07 4.54 -15.07
C SER A 175 -4.14 3.84 -15.90
N GLU A 176 -4.44 4.37 -17.08
CA GLU A 176 -5.35 3.71 -18.03
C GLU A 176 -4.71 2.51 -18.75
N GLU A 177 -3.38 2.39 -18.73
CA GLU A 177 -2.70 1.22 -19.29
C GLU A 177 -2.90 -0.01 -18.38
N PRO A 178 -3.31 -1.18 -18.91
CA PRO A 178 -3.55 -2.37 -18.11
C PRO A 178 -2.27 -2.89 -17.45
N SER A 179 -2.41 -3.51 -16.28
CA SER A 179 -1.28 -4.15 -15.58
C SER A 179 -0.75 -5.33 -16.40
N TYR A 180 0.53 -5.29 -16.74
CA TYR A 180 1.19 -6.37 -17.47
C TYR A 180 1.21 -7.64 -16.61
N LEU A 181 1.66 -7.51 -15.36
CA LEU A 181 1.77 -8.65 -14.46
C LEU A 181 0.39 -9.25 -14.15
N ARG A 182 -0.62 -8.43 -13.86
CA ARG A 182 -1.99 -8.92 -13.64
C ARG A 182 -2.48 -9.69 -14.85
N THR A 183 -2.31 -9.15 -16.05
CA THR A 183 -2.74 -9.77 -17.31
C THR A 183 -2.02 -11.09 -17.56
N TYR A 184 -0.71 -11.14 -17.29
CA TYR A 184 0.08 -12.38 -17.37
C TYR A 184 -0.41 -13.44 -16.39
N LEU A 185 -0.76 -13.04 -15.16
CA LEU A 185 -1.30 -13.94 -14.16
C LEU A 185 -2.77 -14.34 -14.45
N ASP A 186 -3.50 -13.53 -15.24
CA ASP A 186 -4.89 -13.74 -15.63
C ASP A 186 -5.07 -14.73 -16.78
N ASN A 187 -4.54 -15.93 -16.65
CA ASN A 187 -4.72 -16.99 -17.65
C ASN A 187 -5.95 -17.88 -17.36
N GLY A 188 -6.84 -17.47 -16.44
CA GLY A 188 -8.00 -18.24 -15.99
C GLY A 188 -7.68 -19.42 -15.07
N LEU A 189 -6.40 -19.65 -14.74
CA LEU A 189 -5.96 -20.66 -13.77
C LEU A 189 -5.76 -20.08 -12.36
N TRP A 190 -5.64 -18.75 -12.25
CA TRP A 190 -5.50 -18.07 -10.96
C TRP A 190 -6.75 -18.30 -10.09
N GLY A 191 -6.54 -18.79 -8.87
CA GLY A 191 -7.59 -19.17 -7.93
C GLY A 191 -8.09 -20.60 -8.11
N ARG A 192 -7.83 -21.23 -9.26
CA ARG A 192 -8.30 -22.60 -9.58
C ARG A 192 -7.22 -23.65 -9.44
N ASP A 193 -6.04 -23.38 -10.00
CA ASP A 193 -4.93 -24.34 -10.00
C ASP A 193 -3.95 -24.04 -8.84
N PRO A 194 -3.71 -24.99 -7.91
CA PRO A 194 -2.80 -24.78 -6.80
C PRO A 194 -1.34 -24.52 -7.22
N PHE A 195 -0.87 -25.12 -8.31
CA PHE A 195 0.51 -24.94 -8.78
C PHE A 195 0.69 -23.56 -9.40
N TRP A 196 -0.29 -23.09 -10.17
CA TRP A 196 -0.31 -21.74 -10.71
C TRP A 196 -0.39 -20.69 -9.61
N ASN A 197 -1.19 -20.93 -8.57
CA ASN A 197 -1.25 -20.03 -7.41
C ASN A 197 0.13 -19.87 -6.74
N GLU A 198 0.91 -20.94 -6.64
CA GLU A 198 2.27 -20.87 -6.11
C GLU A 198 3.26 -20.15 -7.04
N ILE A 199 3.02 -20.14 -8.36
CA ILE A 199 3.78 -19.31 -9.29
C ILE A 199 3.36 -17.84 -9.15
N ALA A 200 2.05 -17.59 -9.11
CA ALA A 200 1.48 -16.25 -8.98
C ALA A 200 1.97 -15.56 -7.70
N LYS A 201 1.97 -16.24 -6.55
CA LYS A 201 2.54 -15.73 -5.30
C LYS A 201 4.01 -15.34 -5.44
N LYS A 202 4.84 -16.18 -6.07
CA LYS A 202 6.27 -15.88 -6.26
C LYS A 202 6.50 -14.74 -7.24
N ALA A 203 5.72 -14.66 -8.32
CA ALA A 203 5.78 -13.58 -9.29
C ALA A 203 5.33 -12.25 -8.68
N PHE A 204 4.27 -12.27 -7.87
CA PHE A 204 3.79 -11.11 -7.13
C PHE A 204 4.80 -10.66 -6.07
N LEU A 205 5.43 -11.61 -5.34
CA LEU A 205 6.53 -11.32 -4.42
C LEU A 205 7.69 -10.62 -5.13
N VAL A 206 8.07 -11.11 -6.32
CA VAL A 206 9.08 -10.46 -7.15
C VAL A 206 8.68 -9.03 -7.52
N PHE A 207 7.41 -8.80 -7.88
CA PHE A 207 6.90 -7.49 -8.22
C PHE A 207 6.96 -6.51 -7.04
N ILE A 208 6.44 -6.89 -5.86
CA ILE A 208 6.48 -6.02 -4.68
C ILE A 208 7.92 -5.76 -4.22
N SER A 209 8.82 -6.74 -4.36
CA SER A 209 10.24 -6.53 -4.07
C SER A 209 10.87 -5.51 -5.02
N LEU A 210 10.60 -5.60 -6.33
CA LEU A 210 11.09 -4.61 -7.31
C LEU A 210 10.49 -3.22 -7.07
N TYR A 211 9.22 -3.16 -6.67
CA TYR A 211 8.55 -1.92 -6.27
C TYR A 211 9.18 -1.33 -5.01
N ALA A 212 9.60 -2.13 -4.03
CA ALA A 212 10.18 -1.65 -2.78
C ALA A 212 11.64 -1.17 -2.91
N LEU A 213 12.37 -1.54 -3.97
CA LEU A 213 13.78 -1.16 -4.13
C LEU A 213 13.97 0.36 -4.37
N PRO A 214 14.95 1.00 -3.69
CA PRO A 214 15.32 2.38 -3.96
C PRO A 214 15.66 2.60 -5.43
N ASP A 215 15.43 3.81 -5.93
CA ASP A 215 15.53 4.13 -7.35
C ASP A 215 16.91 3.83 -7.93
N GLU A 216 17.97 4.25 -7.24
CA GLU A 216 19.36 4.04 -7.62
C GLU A 216 19.73 2.56 -7.68
N THR A 217 19.31 1.80 -6.67
CA THR A 217 19.54 0.36 -6.59
C THR A 217 18.77 -0.40 -7.67
N ALA A 218 17.53 0.02 -7.94
CA ALA A 218 16.69 -0.58 -8.96
C ALA A 218 17.28 -0.37 -10.37
N GLU A 219 17.80 0.82 -10.66
CA GLU A 219 18.49 1.11 -11.93
C GLU A 219 19.76 0.27 -12.08
N TYR A 220 20.53 0.11 -11.01
CA TYR A 220 21.69 -0.77 -11.00
C TYR A 220 21.32 -2.23 -11.31
N VAL A 221 20.27 -2.77 -10.68
CA VAL A 221 19.79 -4.13 -10.93
C VAL A 221 19.37 -4.30 -12.38
N LEU A 222 18.66 -3.32 -12.95
CA LEU A 222 18.26 -3.34 -14.36
C LEU A 222 19.47 -3.32 -15.30
N ALA A 223 20.41 -2.40 -15.09
CA ALA A 223 21.61 -2.26 -15.92
C ALA A 223 22.47 -3.53 -15.89
N TYR A 224 22.59 -4.16 -14.72
CA TYR A 224 23.31 -5.42 -14.59
C TYR A 224 22.61 -6.56 -15.33
N LEU A 225 21.28 -6.63 -15.24
CA LEU A 225 20.49 -7.65 -15.93
C LEU A 225 20.56 -7.52 -17.45
N GLN A 226 20.49 -6.29 -17.98
CA GLN A 226 20.64 -6.04 -19.42
C GLN A 226 22.01 -6.45 -19.95
N LYS A 227 23.07 -6.24 -19.16
CA LYS A 227 24.44 -6.55 -19.56
C LYS A 227 24.81 -8.04 -19.46
N ASN A 228 24.35 -8.71 -18.40
CA ASN A 228 24.82 -10.07 -18.04
C ASN A 228 23.73 -11.15 -18.15
N SER A 229 22.47 -10.77 -18.43
CA SER A 229 21.28 -11.65 -18.46
C SER A 229 21.08 -12.49 -17.19
N LYS A 230 21.65 -12.03 -16.06
CA LYS A 230 21.60 -12.66 -14.73
C LYS A 230 21.38 -11.59 -13.67
N LEU A 231 20.81 -11.98 -12.53
CA LEU A 231 20.69 -11.10 -11.37
C LEU A 231 22.07 -10.79 -10.76
N PRO A 232 22.29 -9.58 -10.22
CA PRO A 232 23.53 -9.25 -9.55
C PRO A 232 23.75 -10.12 -8.30
N PRO A 233 25.01 -10.45 -7.97
CA PRO A 233 25.28 -11.14 -6.71
C PRO A 233 24.97 -10.20 -5.54
N GLU A 234 24.51 -10.77 -4.43
CA GLU A 234 24.14 -10.07 -3.20
C GLU A 234 25.25 -9.14 -2.69
N SER A 235 26.52 -9.56 -2.80
CA SER A 235 27.68 -8.75 -2.41
C SER A 235 27.89 -7.49 -3.26
N SER A 236 27.45 -7.49 -4.51
CA SER A 236 27.44 -6.30 -5.36
C SER A 236 26.23 -5.44 -5.07
N PHE A 237 25.07 -6.04 -4.84
CA PHE A 237 23.85 -5.32 -4.47
C PHE A 237 24.04 -4.49 -3.19
N VAL A 238 24.58 -5.08 -2.12
CA VAL A 238 24.82 -4.36 -0.84
C VAL A 238 25.81 -3.20 -0.99
N ARG A 239 26.72 -3.23 -1.98
CA ARG A 239 27.67 -2.13 -2.24
C ARG A 239 27.04 -0.93 -2.94
N TYR A 240 25.96 -1.17 -3.69
CA TYR A 240 25.21 -0.15 -4.40
C TYR A 240 23.96 0.29 -3.63
N LEU A 241 23.81 -0.16 -2.38
CA LEU A 241 22.74 0.32 -1.53
C LEU A 241 23.04 1.75 -1.03
N PRO A 242 22.03 2.63 -1.01
CA PRO A 242 22.11 3.94 -0.36
C PRO A 242 22.50 3.85 1.12
N PRO A 243 22.98 4.96 1.72
CA PRO A 243 23.24 5.02 3.15
C PRO A 243 21.97 4.79 3.98
N ASP A 244 22.14 4.42 5.25
CA ASP A 244 21.05 4.01 6.14
C ASP A 244 19.95 5.08 6.28
N ASP A 245 20.33 6.36 6.33
CA ASP A 245 19.40 7.48 6.47
C ASP A 245 18.51 7.63 5.23
N GLU A 246 19.06 7.41 4.03
CA GLU A 246 18.28 7.41 2.79
C GLU A 246 17.37 6.19 2.69
N LEU A 247 17.82 5.02 3.17
CA LEU A 247 16.97 3.82 3.24
C LEU A 247 15.81 3.99 4.23
N ARG A 248 16.02 4.69 5.35
CA ARG A 248 14.95 5.04 6.28
C ARG A 248 13.92 5.95 5.62
N LEU A 249 14.39 7.02 4.98
CA LEU A 249 13.53 7.92 4.23
C LEU A 249 12.75 7.19 3.13
N GLU A 250 13.38 6.21 2.48
CA GLU A 250 12.74 5.37 1.48
C GLU A 250 11.61 4.51 2.06
N ILE A 251 11.82 3.90 3.23
CA ILE A 251 10.77 3.15 3.93
C ILE A 251 9.61 4.07 4.31
N SER A 252 9.89 5.27 4.84
CA SER A 252 8.86 6.26 5.18
C SER A 252 8.05 6.69 3.95
N LYS A 253 8.70 6.92 2.81
CA LYS A 253 8.00 7.20 1.54
C LYS A 253 7.08 6.06 1.13
N LEU A 254 7.55 4.81 1.22
CA LEU A 254 6.75 3.65 0.89
C LEU A 254 5.55 3.49 1.84
N ARG A 255 5.70 3.81 3.13
CA ARG A 255 4.61 3.80 4.12
C ARG A 255 3.54 4.81 3.76
N ARG A 256 3.93 6.05 3.43
CA ARG A 256 2.99 7.07 2.95
C ARG A 256 2.22 6.60 1.71
N LEU A 257 2.91 6.00 0.73
CA LEU A 257 2.25 5.46 -0.48
C LEU A 257 1.31 4.29 -0.18
N ALA A 258 1.62 3.46 0.81
CA ALA A 258 0.75 2.38 1.27
C ALA A 258 -0.48 2.91 2.02
N TYR A 259 -0.31 3.93 2.85
CA TYR A 259 -1.41 4.61 3.53
C TYR A 259 -2.35 5.32 2.54
N GLU A 260 -1.80 6.03 1.56
CA GLU A 260 -2.58 6.60 0.45
C GLU A 260 -3.38 5.50 -0.28
N ALA A 261 -2.75 4.35 -0.52
CA ALA A 261 -3.40 3.23 -1.19
C ALA A 261 -4.53 2.62 -0.36
N HIS A 262 -4.30 2.46 0.95
CA HIS A 262 -5.31 2.02 1.90
C HIS A 262 -6.52 2.95 1.93
N ASN A 263 -6.28 4.26 1.99
CA ASN A 263 -7.35 5.27 1.95
C ASN A 263 -8.07 5.32 0.60
N ALA A 264 -7.39 5.02 -0.51
CA ALA A 264 -8.05 4.89 -1.81
C ALA A 264 -9.01 3.69 -1.84
N ILE A 265 -8.59 2.53 -1.32
CA ILE A 265 -9.43 1.33 -1.24
C ILE A 265 -10.64 1.57 -0.32
N ILE A 266 -10.41 2.12 0.88
CA ILE A 266 -11.52 2.43 1.81
C ILE A 266 -12.54 3.34 1.13
N ARG A 267 -12.09 4.41 0.47
CA ARG A 267 -13.01 5.35 -0.19
C ARG A 267 -13.80 4.71 -1.33
N ALA A 268 -13.17 3.85 -2.13
CA ALA A 268 -13.86 3.11 -3.18
C ALA A 268 -14.90 2.13 -2.60
N ASN A 269 -14.55 1.41 -1.54
CA ASN A 269 -15.46 0.48 -0.86
C ASN A 269 -16.62 1.20 -0.16
N LEU A 270 -16.39 2.39 0.41
CA LEU A 270 -17.46 3.21 0.98
C LEU A 270 -18.50 3.63 -0.07
N ARG A 271 -18.08 3.91 -1.31
CA ARG A 271 -19.01 4.16 -2.41
C ARG A 271 -19.88 2.93 -2.70
N LEU A 272 -19.29 1.73 -2.66
CA LEU A 272 -20.04 0.48 -2.80
C LEU A 272 -21.07 0.34 -1.68
N VAL A 273 -20.68 0.52 -0.42
CA VAL A 273 -21.59 0.43 0.75
C VAL A 273 -22.75 1.42 0.61
N VAL A 274 -22.47 2.69 0.27
CA VAL A 274 -23.50 3.70 0.04
C VAL A 274 -24.44 3.32 -1.11
N SER A 275 -23.92 2.71 -2.18
CA SER A 275 -24.73 2.24 -3.31
C SER A 275 -25.69 1.10 -2.91
N VAL A 276 -25.25 0.21 -2.01
CA VAL A 276 -26.06 -0.88 -1.46
C VAL A 276 -27.09 -0.34 -0.46
N ALA A 277 -26.67 0.50 0.49
CA ALA A 277 -27.52 1.12 1.51
C ALA A 277 -28.72 1.89 0.90
N LYS A 278 -28.52 2.51 -0.27
CA LYS A 278 -29.61 3.17 -1.02
C LYS A 278 -30.81 2.26 -1.31
N ARG A 279 -30.60 0.95 -1.53
CA ARG A 279 -31.69 -0.01 -1.77
C ARG A 279 -32.55 -0.28 -0.54
N TYR A 280 -32.06 0.07 0.65
CA TYR A 280 -32.74 -0.14 1.94
C TYR A 280 -33.39 1.13 2.49
N ILE A 281 -33.28 2.25 1.78
CA ILE A 281 -33.97 3.50 2.12
C ILE A 281 -35.49 3.24 2.19
N GLY A 282 -36.09 3.60 3.34
CA GLY A 282 -37.53 3.45 3.58
C GLY A 282 -37.96 2.16 4.28
N ARG A 283 -37.02 1.29 4.72
CA ARG A 283 -37.31 0.06 5.47
C ARG A 283 -37.34 0.21 7.00
N GLY A 284 -37.29 1.44 7.52
CA GLY A 284 -37.51 1.75 8.94
C GLY A 284 -36.25 2.17 9.73
N SER A 285 -35.05 2.01 9.17
CA SER A 285 -33.80 2.58 9.71
C SER A 285 -33.46 3.89 9.01
N SER A 286 -32.78 4.80 9.72
CA SER A 286 -32.22 6.02 9.12
C SER A 286 -31.16 5.62 8.08
N PHE A 287 -31.00 6.41 7.02
CA PHE A 287 -29.94 6.19 6.02
C PHE A 287 -28.53 6.33 6.62
N LEU A 288 -28.39 7.00 7.76
CA LEU A 288 -27.14 7.07 8.53
C LEU A 288 -26.86 5.82 9.37
N ASP A 289 -27.92 5.11 9.76
CA ASP A 289 -27.80 3.88 10.56
C ASP A 289 -27.61 2.64 9.65
N LEU A 290 -27.90 2.79 8.35
CA LEU A 290 -27.71 1.81 7.28
C LEU A 290 -26.32 1.95 6.66
#